data_AF-A0A9Q0VKQ3-F1
#
_entry.id   AF-A0A9Q0VKQ3-F1
#
_cell.length_a   1.000
_cell.length_b   1.000
_cell.length_c   1.000
_cell.angle_alpha   90.00
_cell.angle_beta   90.00
_cell.angle_gamma   90.00
#
_symmetry.space_group_name_H-M   'P 1'
#
loop_
_entity.id
_entity.type
_entity.pdbx_description
1 polymer ?
#
loop_
_entity_poly.entity_id
_entity_poly.type
_entity_poly.pdbx_seq_one_letter_code
_entity_poly.pdbx_strand_id
1 'polypeptide(L)'
;MLSSSLMAALFASMDTNECFLNAIEACTITIYPDVVRHFRFIHCVEKMSLENKMNEWVNCFGMSGLGKAPVDCYTRGYGESGNLNLNDDEMQLEKKYAAETAKLNPPHRFVPWVVVNNQPLREDFENFVSYVCKAYRGTKMPEACKSLPRENNLLRKENHINSVCFVDQTSNLTSSAPVIANVALRAYFVLP
;
A
#
# COMPACT_ATOMS: atom_id res chain seq x y z
N MET A 1 -7.77 -5.90 10.44
CA MET A 1 -7.86 -4.60 9.74
C MET A 1 -6.89 -4.67 8.59
N LEU A 2 -7.31 -4.37 7.36
CA LEU A 2 -6.38 -4.25 6.24
C LEU A 2 -5.55 -2.99 6.53
N SER A 3 -4.27 -3.17 6.86
CA SER A 3 -3.33 -2.06 6.84
C SER A 3 -3.00 -1.84 5.36
N SER A 4 -3.88 -1.11 4.68
CA SER A 4 -3.64 -0.63 3.33
C SER A 4 -2.75 0.60 3.49
N SER A 5 -1.44 0.41 3.42
CA SER A 5 -0.54 1.55 3.23
C SER A 5 -0.51 1.80 1.73
N LEU A 6 -1.35 2.71 1.25
CA LEU A 6 -1.08 3.35 -0.03
C LEU A 6 0.23 4.12 0.16
N MET A 7 1.30 3.68 -0.51
CA MET A 7 2.55 4.41 -0.53
C MET A 7 2.66 5.04 -1.90
N ALA A 8 2.58 6.36 -1.97
CA ALA A 8 2.99 7.09 -3.16
C ALA A 8 4.47 6.76 -3.42
N ALA A 9 4.76 6.06 -4.52
CA ALA A 9 6.14 5.87 -4.95
C ALA A 9 6.51 7.08 -5.78
N LEU A 10 7.38 7.91 -5.23
CA LEU A 10 7.96 9.05 -5.92
C LEU A 10 8.89 8.55 -7.04
N PHE A 11 8.41 8.55 -8.27
CA PHE A 11 9.26 8.71 -9.44
C PHE A 11 9.03 10.11 -9.97
N ALA A 12 10.05 10.95 -9.88
CA ALA A 12 10.05 12.24 -10.53
C ALA A 12 10.15 12.03 -12.06
N SER A 13 9.02 11.75 -12.71
CA SER A 13 8.78 12.25 -14.06
C SER A 13 8.60 13.76 -13.95
N MET A 14 9.19 14.53 -14.85
CA MET A 14 9.21 15.99 -14.82
C MET A 14 7.84 16.60 -15.21
N ASP A 15 6.76 16.25 -14.50
CA ASP A 15 5.54 17.07 -14.46
C ASP A 15 5.41 17.65 -13.05
N THR A 16 5.44 18.97 -12.95
CA THR A 16 5.43 19.72 -11.69
C THR A 16 4.19 19.45 -10.84
N ASN A 17 3.09 19.01 -11.46
CA ASN A 17 1.84 18.69 -10.75
C ASN A 17 1.92 17.34 -10.02
N GLU A 18 2.63 16.36 -10.60
CA GLU A 18 2.75 15.01 -10.03
C GLU A 18 3.49 15.04 -8.69
N CYS A 19 4.65 15.71 -8.67
CA CYS A 19 5.46 15.86 -7.46
C CYS A 19 4.70 16.63 -6.38
N PHE A 20 4.01 17.71 -6.77
CA PHE A 20 3.19 18.51 -5.85
C PHE A 20 2.08 17.66 -5.19
N LEU A 21 1.32 16.91 -5.98
CA LEU A 21 0.21 16.12 -5.44
C LEU A 21 0.69 14.91 -4.65
N ASN A 22 1.80 14.27 -5.04
CA ASN A 22 2.45 13.23 -4.26
C ASN A 22 2.81 13.74 -2.85
N ALA A 23 3.36 14.96 -2.74
CA ALA A 23 3.68 15.58 -1.45
C ALA A 23 2.42 15.90 -0.63
N ILE A 24 1.37 16.42 -1.26
CA ILE A 24 0.07 16.67 -0.60
C ILE A 24 -0.55 15.37 -0.08
N GLU A 25 -0.53 14.29 -0.85
CA GLU A 25 -1.03 12.98 -0.44
C GLU A 25 -0.21 12.39 0.70
N ALA A 26 1.11 12.50 0.62
CA ALA A 26 2.03 12.12 1.68
C ALA A 26 1.72 12.86 2.99
N CYS A 27 1.56 14.18 2.92
CA CYS A 27 1.12 15.02 4.04
C CYS A 27 -0.26 14.61 4.56
N THR A 28 -1.19 14.25 3.66
CA THR A 28 -2.54 13.80 4.02
C THR A 28 -2.50 12.49 4.80
N ILE A 29 -1.70 11.52 4.39
CA ILE A 29 -1.50 10.26 5.12
C ILE A 29 -0.92 10.52 6.51
N THR A 30 0.03 11.46 6.61
CA THR A 30 0.69 11.80 7.87
C THR A 30 -0.26 12.49 8.86
N ILE A 31 -1.06 13.45 8.39
CA ILE A 31 -2.00 14.22 9.22
C ILE A 31 -3.27 13.42 9.55
N TYR A 32 -3.74 12.61 8.59
CA TYR A 32 -4.96 11.81 8.72
C TYR A 32 -4.61 10.30 8.64
N PRO A 33 -4.03 9.71 9.69
CA PRO A 33 -3.55 8.32 9.66
C PRO A 33 -4.65 7.26 9.55
N ASP A 34 -5.92 7.65 9.75
CA ASP A 34 -7.05 6.77 9.49
C ASP A 34 -7.17 6.46 7.98
N VAL A 35 -7.01 5.18 7.64
CA VAL A 35 -6.97 4.68 6.26
C VAL A 35 -8.22 5.06 5.48
N VAL A 36 -9.40 5.00 6.10
CA VAL A 36 -10.65 5.31 5.41
C VAL A 36 -10.71 6.81 5.08
N ARG A 37 -10.23 7.67 5.98
CA ARG A 37 -10.23 9.12 5.81
C ARG A 37 -9.25 9.59 4.73
N HIS A 38 -7.97 9.23 4.81
CA HIS A 38 -7.01 9.69 3.80
C HIS A 38 -7.25 9.04 2.43
N PHE A 39 -7.69 7.78 2.40
CA PHE A 39 -7.97 7.11 1.13
C PHE A 39 -9.12 7.76 0.36
N ARG A 40 -10.15 8.29 1.04
CA ARG A 40 -11.22 9.07 0.39
C ARG A 40 -10.67 10.30 -0.35
N PHE A 41 -9.71 10.98 0.27
CA PHE A 41 -9.05 12.14 -0.33
C PHE A 41 -8.20 11.76 -1.53
N ILE A 42 -7.30 10.78 -1.36
CA ILE A 42 -6.43 10.28 -2.45
C ILE A 42 -7.30 9.82 -3.63
N HIS A 43 -8.32 8.99 -3.39
CA HIS A 43 -9.24 8.55 -4.43
C HIS A 43 -9.97 9.71 -5.12
N CYS A 44 -10.30 10.79 -4.40
CA CYS A 44 -10.88 11.97 -5.01
C CYS A 44 -9.87 12.67 -5.94
N VAL A 45 -8.63 12.87 -5.51
CA VAL A 45 -7.57 13.51 -6.31
C VAL A 45 -7.26 12.70 -7.57
N GLU A 46 -7.08 11.39 -7.42
CA GLU A 46 -6.86 10.44 -8.52
C GLU A 46 -7.99 10.51 -9.56
N LYS A 47 -9.25 10.59 -9.09
CA LYS A 47 -10.40 10.75 -9.97
C LYS A 47 -10.39 12.08 -10.73
N MET A 48 -9.89 13.16 -10.14
CA MET A 48 -9.75 14.43 -10.85
C MET A 48 -8.73 14.35 -11.98
N SER A 49 -7.66 13.55 -11.83
CA SER A 49 -6.69 13.29 -12.91
C SER A 49 -7.37 12.57 -14.08
N LEU A 50 -8.11 11.50 -13.80
CA LEU A 50 -8.86 10.75 -14.81
C LEU A 50 -9.93 11.59 -15.54
N GLU A 51 -10.53 12.57 -14.86
CA GLU A 51 -11.54 13.47 -15.44
C GLU A 51 -10.92 14.72 -16.11
N ASN A 52 -9.59 14.85 -16.13
CA ASN A 52 -8.87 16.03 -16.63
C ASN A 52 -9.29 17.34 -15.92
N LYS A 53 -9.52 17.27 -14.60
CA LYS A 53 -9.93 18.38 -13.71
C LYS A 53 -8.91 18.62 -12.60
N MET A 54 -7.62 18.45 -12.89
CA MET A 54 -6.57 18.54 -11.89
C MET A 54 -6.50 19.91 -11.20
N ASN A 55 -6.90 20.99 -11.86
CA ASN A 55 -7.05 22.31 -11.27
C ASN A 55 -8.10 22.38 -10.13
N GLU A 56 -8.98 21.38 -10.00
CA GLU A 56 -10.02 21.31 -8.98
C GLU A 56 -9.65 20.41 -7.80
N TRP A 57 -8.43 19.84 -7.75
CA TRP A 57 -8.00 18.89 -6.70
C TRP A 57 -8.27 19.40 -5.27
N VAL A 58 -8.16 20.72 -5.03
CA VAL A 58 -8.36 21.32 -3.70
C VAL A 58 -9.80 21.13 -3.18
N ASN A 59 -10.77 20.90 -4.07
CA ASN A 59 -12.15 20.59 -3.70
C ASN A 59 -12.26 19.23 -3.01
N CYS A 60 -11.28 18.33 -3.21
CA CYS A 60 -11.25 17.01 -2.58
C CYS A 60 -11.15 17.06 -1.05
N PHE A 61 -10.63 18.14 -0.46
CA PHE A 61 -10.71 18.34 0.98
C PHE A 61 -12.16 18.40 1.46
N GLY A 62 -12.98 19.24 0.81
CA GLY A 62 -14.40 19.34 1.11
C GLY A 62 -15.15 18.05 0.82
N MET A 63 -14.92 17.44 -0.36
CA MET A 63 -15.60 16.20 -0.77
C MET A 63 -15.27 15.00 0.14
N SER A 64 -14.07 14.99 0.73
CA SER A 64 -13.62 13.91 1.62
C SER A 64 -13.87 14.20 3.11
N GLY A 65 -14.35 15.40 3.44
CA GLY A 65 -14.55 15.85 4.82
C GLY A 65 -13.25 16.10 5.58
N LEU A 66 -12.16 16.40 4.87
CA LEU A 66 -10.85 16.71 5.45
C LEU A 66 -10.60 18.21 5.46
N GLY A 67 -9.78 18.66 6.42
CA GLY A 67 -9.28 20.03 6.46
C GLY A 67 -8.06 20.21 5.55
N LYS A 68 -7.70 21.46 5.27
CA LYS A 68 -6.56 21.82 4.39
C LYS A 68 -5.19 21.78 5.09
N ALA A 69 -5.10 21.22 6.30
CA ALA A 69 -3.83 21.07 7.01
C ALA A 69 -2.70 20.40 6.18
N PRO A 70 -2.97 19.46 5.24
CA PRO A 70 -1.94 18.93 4.35
C PRO A 70 -1.28 19.97 3.43
N VAL A 71 -1.98 21.06 3.11
CA VAL A 71 -1.40 22.19 2.37
C VAL A 71 -0.38 22.92 3.24
N ASP A 72 -0.64 23.09 4.53
CA ASP A 72 0.31 23.70 5.45
C ASP A 72 1.54 22.80 5.66
N CYS A 73 1.37 21.48 5.69
CA CYS A 73 2.48 20.52 5.75
C CYS A 73 3.42 20.66 4.55
N TYR A 74 2.87 20.74 3.33
CA TYR A 74 3.64 21.03 2.12
C TYR A 74 4.29 22.42 2.16
N THR A 75 3.51 23.46 2.48
CA THR A 75 4.00 24.85 2.43
C THR A 75 5.09 25.12 3.46
N ARG A 76 5.05 24.48 4.63
CA ARG A 76 6.11 24.59 5.65
C ARG A 76 7.36 23.78 5.31
N GLY A 77 7.26 22.77 4.44
CA GLY A 77 8.40 22.06 3.88
C GLY A 77 9.17 22.88 2.84
N TYR A 78 8.45 23.72 2.08
CA TYR A 78 9.02 24.58 1.03
C TYR A 78 9.26 26.05 1.42
N GLY A 79 8.59 26.54 2.46
CA GLY A 79 8.66 27.92 2.94
C GLY A 79 9.85 28.16 3.85
N GLU A 80 10.75 29.06 3.43
CA GLU A 80 11.91 29.59 4.16
C GLU A 80 13.14 28.66 4.29
N SER A 81 13.94 28.64 3.22
CA SER A 81 15.41 28.58 3.32
C SER A 81 15.91 29.78 4.13
N GLY A 82 15.81 29.71 5.46
CA GLY A 82 16.02 30.91 6.28
C GLY A 82 15.94 30.70 7.78
N ASN A 83 16.42 29.56 8.29
CA ASN A 83 16.78 29.38 9.70
C ASN A 83 15.61 29.45 10.71
N LEU A 84 15.13 28.29 11.16
CA LEU A 84 14.84 28.00 12.58
C LEU A 84 14.52 26.49 12.72
N ASN A 85 15.03 25.90 13.80
CA ASN A 85 14.98 24.47 14.11
C ASN A 85 13.54 23.95 14.36
N LEU A 86 12.77 23.72 13.29
CA LEU A 86 11.51 22.98 13.27
C LEU A 86 11.41 22.19 11.95
N ASN A 87 11.92 20.97 12.00
CA ASN A 87 11.60 19.78 11.22
C ASN A 87 11.44 19.92 9.68
N ASP A 88 12.41 19.35 8.97
CA ASP A 88 12.43 19.03 7.54
C ASP A 88 11.31 18.04 7.08
N ASP A 89 10.07 18.14 7.57
CA ASP A 89 9.09 17.04 7.53
C ASP A 89 8.69 16.56 6.12
N GLU A 90 8.54 17.45 5.13
CA GLU A 90 8.20 17.07 3.75
C GLU A 90 9.39 16.38 3.05
N MET A 91 10.56 17.02 3.05
CA MET A 91 11.78 16.44 2.47
C MET A 91 12.12 15.11 3.15
N GLN A 92 11.85 14.96 4.45
CA GLN A 92 12.03 13.71 5.16
C GLN A 92 10.98 12.67 4.77
N LEU A 93 9.74 13.08 4.48
CA LEU A 93 8.68 12.18 4.03
C LEU A 93 8.94 11.67 2.61
N GLU A 94 9.37 12.54 1.71
CA GLU A 94 9.81 12.14 0.36
C GLU A 94 11.00 11.19 0.42
N LYS A 95 12.05 11.54 1.20
CA LYS A 95 13.22 10.66 1.41
C LYS A 95 12.81 9.32 2.01
N LYS A 96 11.87 9.31 2.95
CA LYS A 96 11.36 8.09 3.57
C LYS A 96 10.68 7.20 2.54
N TYR A 97 9.76 7.73 1.74
CA TYR A 97 9.04 6.95 0.73
C TYR A 97 9.92 6.53 -0.45
N ALA A 98 10.89 7.36 -0.84
CA ALA A 98 11.93 7.00 -1.79
C ALA A 98 12.78 5.83 -1.26
N ALA A 99 13.18 5.88 0.02
CA ALA A 99 13.95 4.80 0.65
C ALA A 99 13.13 3.52 0.84
N GLU A 100 11.83 3.61 1.16
CA GLU A 100 10.94 2.43 1.21
C GLU A 100 10.78 1.79 -0.16
N THR A 101 10.60 2.60 -1.21
CA THR A 101 10.48 2.14 -2.60
C THR A 101 11.79 1.53 -3.10
N ALA A 102 12.94 2.13 -2.80
CA ALA A 102 14.26 1.62 -3.17
C ALA A 102 14.62 0.30 -2.48
N LYS A 103 14.01 0.01 -1.32
CA LYS A 103 14.18 -1.25 -0.58
C LYS A 103 13.31 -2.39 -1.12
N LEU A 104 12.44 -2.15 -2.10
CA LEU A 104 11.64 -3.20 -2.72
C LEU A 104 12.55 -4.27 -3.32
N ASN A 105 12.28 -5.52 -2.94
CA ASN A 105 12.98 -6.68 -3.45
C ASN A 105 11.96 -7.73 -3.95
N PRO A 106 11.93 -8.02 -5.26
CA PRO A 106 12.73 -7.41 -6.32
C PRO A 106 12.36 -5.92 -6.49
N PRO A 107 13.27 -5.12 -7.07
CA PRO A 107 12.93 -3.77 -7.51
C PRO A 107 11.69 -3.82 -8.41
N HIS A 108 10.78 -2.86 -8.25
CA HIS A 108 9.60 -2.77 -9.09
C HIS A 108 10.02 -2.40 -10.52
N ARG A 109 9.24 -2.86 -11.51
CA ARG A 109 9.52 -2.64 -12.94
C ARG A 109 8.49 -1.76 -13.63
N PHE A 110 7.37 -1.52 -12.95
CA PHE A 110 6.24 -0.72 -13.40
C PHE A 110 5.43 -0.33 -12.18
N VAL A 111 4.50 0.60 -12.40
CA VAL A 111 3.43 0.90 -11.46
C VAL A 111 2.07 0.62 -12.12
N PRO A 112 1.04 0.25 -11.33
CA PRO A 112 1.09 0.04 -9.89
C PRO A 112 1.91 -1.19 -9.50
N TRP A 113 2.72 -1.08 -8.45
CA TRP A 113 3.43 -2.21 -7.84
C TRP A 113 2.70 -2.62 -6.57
N VAL A 114 2.05 -3.78 -6.58
CA VAL A 114 1.24 -4.26 -5.45
C VAL A 114 1.94 -5.38 -4.71
N VAL A 115 1.97 -5.30 -3.39
CA VAL A 115 2.63 -6.23 -2.49
C VAL A 115 1.64 -6.70 -1.41
N VAL A 116 1.43 -8.00 -1.31
CA VAL A 116 0.61 -8.65 -0.28
C VAL A 116 1.52 -9.47 0.63
N ASN A 117 1.61 -9.14 1.93
CA ASN A 117 2.51 -9.81 2.89
C ASN A 117 3.95 -9.97 2.35
N ASN A 118 4.52 -8.87 1.85
CA ASN A 118 5.86 -8.81 1.25
C ASN A 118 6.03 -9.64 -0.04
N GLN A 119 4.95 -10.16 -0.62
CA GLN A 119 4.96 -10.83 -1.92
C GLN A 119 4.47 -9.86 -3.00
N PRO A 120 5.32 -9.46 -3.96
CA PRO A 120 4.89 -8.64 -5.08
C PRO A 120 4.01 -9.45 -6.03
N LEU A 121 2.88 -8.89 -6.44
CA LEU A 121 1.95 -9.52 -7.38
C LEU A 121 2.41 -9.40 -8.84
N ARG A 122 3.28 -8.41 -9.12
CA ARG A 122 3.78 -8.10 -10.47
C ARG A 122 2.61 -7.97 -11.45
N GLU A 123 2.63 -8.68 -12.57
CA GLU A 123 1.64 -8.56 -13.65
C GLU A 123 0.23 -8.98 -13.19
N ASP A 124 0.13 -9.70 -12.07
CA ASP A 124 -1.13 -10.17 -11.50
C ASP A 124 -1.74 -9.19 -10.48
N PHE A 125 -1.31 -7.93 -10.50
CA PHE A 125 -1.73 -6.91 -9.53
C PHE A 125 -3.25 -6.66 -9.52
N GLU A 126 -3.93 -6.82 -10.66
CA GLU A 126 -5.38 -6.66 -10.75
C GLU A 126 -6.14 -7.69 -9.90
N ASN A 127 -5.54 -8.86 -9.69
CA ASN A 127 -6.12 -9.93 -8.88
C ASN A 127 -5.84 -9.78 -7.38
N PHE A 128 -5.39 -8.61 -6.90
CA PHE A 128 -5.00 -8.39 -5.51
C PHE A 128 -6.06 -8.82 -4.48
N VAL A 129 -7.36 -8.69 -4.79
CA VAL A 129 -8.44 -9.12 -3.89
C VAL A 129 -8.34 -10.64 -3.62
N SER A 130 -8.05 -11.43 -4.66
CA SER A 130 -7.83 -12.87 -4.52
C SER A 130 -6.66 -13.18 -3.59
N TYR A 131 -5.53 -12.50 -3.77
CA TYR A 131 -4.36 -12.66 -2.91
C TYR A 131 -4.62 -12.24 -1.46
N VAL A 132 -5.31 -11.12 -1.26
CA VAL A 132 -5.71 -10.65 0.08
C VAL A 132 -6.62 -11.67 0.76
N CYS A 133 -7.61 -12.19 0.05
CA CYS A 133 -8.54 -13.19 0.58
C CYS A 133 -7.84 -14.53 0.86
N LYS A 134 -6.90 -14.97 0.01
CA LYS A 134 -6.06 -16.15 0.23
C LYS A 134 -5.13 -15.97 1.44
N ALA A 135 -4.59 -14.78 1.64
CA ALA A 135 -3.70 -14.45 2.75
C ALA A 135 -4.43 -14.22 4.08
N TYR A 136 -5.74 -13.96 4.05
CA TYR A 136 -6.54 -13.66 5.24
C TYR A 136 -6.69 -14.88 6.15
N ARG A 137 -6.23 -14.76 7.41
CA ARG A 137 -6.31 -15.82 8.43
C ARG A 137 -7.28 -15.50 9.57
N GLY A 138 -8.06 -14.42 9.46
CA GLY A 138 -9.04 -14.06 10.50
C GLY A 138 -10.24 -15.00 10.53
N THR A 139 -10.91 -15.06 11.68
CA THR A 139 -12.04 -15.96 11.93
C THR A 139 -13.32 -15.55 11.20
N LYS A 140 -13.56 -14.24 11.06
CA LYS A 140 -14.71 -13.69 10.34
C LYS A 140 -14.30 -13.29 8.92
N MET A 141 -14.62 -14.13 7.95
CA MET A 141 -14.32 -13.87 6.54
C MET A 141 -15.00 -12.58 6.04
N PRO A 142 -14.26 -11.64 5.41
CA PRO A 142 -14.86 -10.48 4.76
C PRO A 142 -15.83 -10.88 3.64
N GLU A 143 -16.88 -10.09 3.45
CA GLU A 143 -17.90 -10.36 2.40
C GLU A 143 -17.28 -10.47 1.01
N ALA A 144 -16.33 -9.57 0.69
CA ALA A 144 -15.60 -9.55 -0.57
C ALA A 144 -14.83 -10.86 -0.87
N CYS A 145 -14.54 -11.67 0.15
CA CYS A 145 -13.83 -12.94 0.02
C CYS A 145 -14.76 -14.16 -0.13
N LYS A 146 -16.07 -14.01 0.07
CA LYS A 146 -17.02 -15.14 0.04
C LYS A 146 -17.31 -15.65 -1.37
N SER A 147 -17.26 -14.78 -2.37
CA SER A 147 -17.54 -15.11 -3.77
C SER A 147 -16.33 -15.70 -4.51
N LEU A 148 -15.14 -15.70 -3.89
CA LEU A 148 -13.92 -16.20 -4.51
C LEU A 148 -13.80 -17.71 -4.30
N PRO A 149 -13.56 -18.51 -5.37
CA PRO A 149 -13.29 -19.93 -5.22
C PRO A 149 -12.08 -20.10 -4.31
N ARG A 150 -12.23 -20.84 -3.20
CA ARG A 150 -11.05 -21.39 -2.54
C ARG A 150 -10.50 -22.43 -3.50
N GLU A 151 -9.26 -22.26 -3.93
CA GLU A 151 -8.43 -23.42 -4.21
C GLU A 151 -8.36 -24.19 -2.91
N ASN A 152 -9.30 -25.12 -2.74
CA ASN A 152 -9.13 -26.20 -1.79
C ASN A 152 -7.79 -26.82 -2.18
N ASN A 153 -6.86 -26.89 -1.24
CA ASN A 153 -5.79 -27.88 -1.31
C ASN A 153 -6.46 -29.27 -1.32
N LEU A 154 -7.08 -29.64 -2.44
CA LEU A 154 -7.04 -31.00 -2.90
C LEU A 154 -5.58 -31.18 -3.26
N LEU A 155 -4.79 -31.61 -2.27
CA LEU A 155 -3.65 -32.46 -2.53
C LEU A 155 -4.12 -33.44 -3.61
N ARG A 156 -3.72 -33.19 -4.85
CA ARG A 156 -3.66 -34.24 -5.85
C ARG A 156 -2.78 -35.29 -5.21
N LYS A 157 -3.43 -36.30 -4.67
CA LYS A 157 -2.80 -37.53 -4.24
C LYS A 157 -2.38 -38.24 -5.53
N GLU A 158 -1.31 -37.75 -6.16
CA GLU A 158 -0.63 -38.51 -7.20
C GLU A 158 0.15 -39.62 -6.50
N ASN A 159 -0.46 -40.80 -6.49
CA ASN A 159 0.21 -42.06 -6.22
C ASN A 159 1.19 -42.33 -7.38
N HIS A 160 2.50 -42.19 -7.16
CA HIS A 160 3.49 -43.13 -7.71
C HIS A 160 4.91 -43.03 -7.08
N ILE A 161 5.17 -43.88 -6.09
CA ILE A 161 6.29 -44.85 -5.98
C ILE A 161 7.69 -44.39 -6.48
N ASN A 162 8.63 -44.00 -5.61
CA ASN A 162 9.62 -44.86 -4.91
C ASN A 162 10.86 -44.09 -4.35
N SER A 163 11.26 -44.49 -3.12
CA SER A 163 12.60 -44.48 -2.48
C SER A 163 13.35 -43.15 -2.28
N VAL A 164 13.57 -42.75 -1.01
CA VAL A 164 14.83 -42.92 -0.23
C VAL A 164 14.54 -42.56 1.25
N CYS A 165 15.15 -43.32 2.17
CA CYS A 165 14.95 -43.36 3.62
C CYS A 165 15.28 -42.04 4.38
N PHE A 166 14.57 -41.75 5.48
CA PHE A 166 15.16 -41.30 6.75
C PHE A 166 14.21 -41.54 7.95
N VAL A 167 14.83 -41.79 9.09
CA VAL A 167 14.27 -42.33 10.34
C VAL A 167 13.33 -41.36 11.06
N ASP A 168 12.24 -41.92 11.58
CA ASP A 168 11.23 -41.26 12.40
C ASP A 168 11.82 -40.82 13.76
N GLN A 169 11.76 -39.51 14.04
CA GLN A 169 11.72 -39.03 15.41
C GLN A 169 10.61 -37.98 15.54
N THR A 170 9.60 -38.39 16.30
CA THR A 170 8.48 -37.59 16.76
C THR A 170 8.94 -36.49 17.70
N SER A 171 8.72 -35.23 17.32
CA SER A 171 8.59 -34.15 18.29
C SER A 171 7.48 -33.21 17.85
N ASN A 172 6.33 -33.33 18.52
CA ASN A 172 5.26 -32.34 18.51
C ASN A 172 5.82 -31.00 19.00
N LEU A 173 6.00 -30.06 18.09
CA LEU A 173 6.07 -28.64 18.42
C LEU A 173 4.84 -27.99 17.78
N THR A 174 3.74 -28.00 18.54
CA THR A 174 2.66 -27.02 18.40
C THR A 174 3.26 -25.64 18.58
N SER A 175 3.77 -25.06 17.49
CA SER A 175 4.06 -23.64 17.43
C SER A 175 2.74 -22.93 17.18
N SER A 176 2.02 -22.64 18.27
CA SER A 176 0.98 -21.63 18.30
C SER A 176 1.65 -20.26 18.13
N ALA A 177 2.13 -19.99 16.91
CA ALA A 177 2.41 -18.63 16.49
C ALA A 177 1.06 -17.90 16.42
N PRO A 178 0.96 -16.67 16.95
CA PRO A 178 -0.29 -15.94 16.94
C PRO A 178 -0.75 -15.78 15.50
N VAL A 179 -1.98 -16.20 15.22
CA VAL A 179 -2.60 -16.05 13.89
C VAL A 179 -2.67 -14.55 13.61
N ILE A 180 -1.78 -14.05 12.75
CA ILE A 180 -1.80 -12.66 12.33
C ILE A 180 -3.08 -12.46 11.51
N ALA A 181 -4.10 -11.87 12.12
CA ALA A 181 -5.38 -11.55 11.49
C ALA A 181 -5.30 -10.39 10.47
N ASN A 182 -4.09 -9.86 10.24
CA ASN A 182 -3.84 -8.68 9.42
C ASN A 182 -3.07 -9.09 8.17
N VAL A 183 -3.67 -8.85 7.01
CA VAL A 183 -2.98 -8.89 5.72
C VAL A 183 -2.37 -7.51 5.50
N ALA A 184 -1.07 -7.46 5.24
CA ALA A 184 -0.38 -6.24 4.83
C ALA A 184 -0.56 -6.07 3.32
N LEU A 185 -1.23 -5.00 2.90
CA LEU A 185 -1.38 -4.63 1.50
C LEU A 185 -0.66 -3.30 1.28
N ARG A 186 0.33 -3.30 0.41
CA ARG A 186 1.04 -2.10 -0.03
C ARG A 186 0.90 -1.97 -1.52
N ALA A 187 0.61 -0.77 -1.98
CA ALA A 187 0.54 -0.46 -3.39
C ALA A 187 1.32 0.83 -3.64
N TYR A 188 2.14 0.79 -4.69
CA TYR A 188 3.05 1.86 -5.09
C TYR A 188 2.63 2.37 -6.47
N PHE A 189 2.29 3.65 -6.57
CA PHE A 189 1.74 4.29 -7.77
C PHE A 189 2.61 5.49 -8.19
N VAL A 190 2.49 5.88 -9.45
CA VAL A 190 2.90 7.19 -10.01
C VAL A 190 1.58 7.91 -10.28
N LEU A 191 1.43 9.15 -9.80
CA LEU A 191 0.22 9.94 -10.09
C LEU A 191 0.23 10.31 -11.59
N PRO A 192 -0.93 10.34 -12.28
CA PRO A 192 -0.99 10.71 -13.69
C PRO A 192 -0.93 12.22 -13.91
#